data_AF-A0A1I4URL8-F1
#
_entry.id   AF-A0A1I4URL8-F1
#
_cell.length_a   1.000
_cell.length_b   1.000
_cell.length_c   1.000
_cell.angle_alpha   90.00
_cell.angle_beta   90.00
_cell.angle_gamma   90.00
#
_symmetry.space_group_name_H-M   'P 1'
#
loop_
_entity.id
_entity.type
_entity.pdbx_description
1 polymer ?
#
loop_
_entity_poly.entity_id
_entity_poly.type
_entity_poly.pdbx_seq_one_letter_code
_entity_poly.pdbx_strand_id
1 'polypeptide(L)' 'MSTAVAERTANPIVVLNDQIANREEQFKAALPAHIPVERFKRVLLTAVQNNPGLMRLDRQSFFNSAMRAAQDGLLPDGRE' A
#
# COMPACT_ATOMS: atom_id res chain seq x y z
N MET A 1 -13.85 -36.49 2.65
CA MET A 1 -13.17 -35.39 1.93
C MET A 1 -14.13 -34.20 1.91
N SER A 2 -14.04 -33.30 2.90
CA SER A 2 -14.82 -32.05 2.90
C SER A 2 -14.02 -31.00 3.67
N THR A 3 -13.00 -30.44 3.03
CA THR A 3 -12.35 -29.23 3.55
C THR A 3 -13.27 -28.08 3.17
N ALA A 4 -14.08 -27.64 4.13
CA ALA A 4 -14.81 -26.40 4.06
C ALA A 4 -13.80 -25.29 3.76
N VAL A 5 -13.99 -24.65 2.61
CA VAL A 5 -13.25 -23.48 2.17
C VAL A 5 -13.49 -22.42 3.23
N ALA A 6 -12.51 -22.25 4.12
CA ALA A 6 -12.50 -21.18 5.09
C ALA A 6 -12.75 -19.88 4.33
N GLU A 7 -13.87 -19.24 4.63
CA GLU A 7 -14.17 -17.86 4.30
C GLU A 7 -13.06 -17.01 4.91
N ARG A 8 -11.91 -16.95 4.22
CA ARG A 8 -10.89 -15.96 4.48
C ARG A 8 -11.52 -14.67 4.01
N THR A 9 -12.30 -14.04 4.90
CA THR A 9 -12.58 -12.62 4.90
C THR A 9 -11.22 -11.95 5.01
N ALA A 10 -10.48 -11.93 3.90
CA ALA A 10 -9.12 -11.49 3.88
C ALA A 10 -9.18 -10.02 4.24
N ASN A 11 -8.69 -9.69 5.44
CA ASN A 11 -8.70 -8.33 5.94
C ASN A 11 -8.22 -7.41 4.81
N PRO A 12 -8.96 -6.34 4.47
CA PRO A 12 -8.63 -5.53 3.31
C PRO A 12 -7.21 -4.96 3.38
N ILE A 13 -6.68 -4.82 4.60
CA ILE A 13 -5.30 -4.47 4.92
C ILE A 13 -4.30 -5.55 4.46
N VAL A 14 -4.61 -6.84 4.64
CA VAL A 14 -3.76 -7.96 4.22
C VAL A 14 -3.71 -8.04 2.69
N VAL A 15 -4.86 -7.89 2.03
CA VAL A 15 -4.93 -7.86 0.56
C VAL A 15 -4.16 -6.66 0.00
N LEU A 16 -4.22 -5.50 0.66
CA LEU A 16 -3.46 -4.33 0.26
C LEU A 16 -1.95 -4.54 0.46
N ASN A 17 -1.55 -5.12 1.58
CA ASN A 17 -0.15 -5.45 1.86
C ASN A 17 0.46 -6.35 0.78
N ASP A 18 -0.26 -7.40 0.40
CA ASP A 18 0.14 -8.32 -0.68
C ASP A 18 0.26 -7.59 -2.03
N GLN A 19 -0.68 -6.71 -2.37
CA GLN A 19 -0.61 -5.93 -3.61
C GLN A 19 0.57 -4.95 -3.64
N ILE A 20 0.88 -4.33 -2.49
CA ILE A 20 2.04 -3.47 -2.36
C ILE A 20 3.33 -4.29 -2.48
N ALA A 21 3.40 -5.47 -1.87
CA ALA A 21 4.55 -6.37 -1.96
C ALA A 21 4.80 -6.83 -3.41
N ASN A 22 3.75 -7.18 -4.15
CA ASN A 22 3.83 -7.52 -5.57
C ASN A 22 4.30 -6.35 -6.46
N ARG A 23 4.16 -5.11 -5.99
CA ARG A 23 4.60 -3.88 -6.71
C ARG A 23 5.84 -3.25 -6.09
N GLU A 24 6.48 -3.93 -5.14
CA GLU A 24 7.61 -3.40 -4.38
C GLU A 24 8.76 -2.97 -5.28
N GLU A 25 9.07 -3.76 -6.32
CA GLU A 25 10.14 -3.43 -7.27
C GLU A 25 9.83 -2.15 -8.05
N GLN A 26 8.56 -1.90 -8.40
CA GLN A 26 8.15 -0.67 -9.07
C GLN A 26 8.28 0.53 -8.13
N PHE A 27 7.87 0.37 -6.87
CA PHE A 27 8.08 1.41 -5.86
C PHE A 27 9.55 1.67 -5.61
N LYS A 28 10.38 0.63 -5.54
CA LYS A 28 11.83 0.76 -5.38
C LYS A 28 12.48 1.50 -6.56
N ALA A 29 11.99 1.29 -7.78
CA ALA A 29 12.44 2.01 -8.97
C ALA A 29 11.98 3.47 -8.99
N ALA A 30 10.79 3.75 -8.43
CA ALA A 30 10.23 5.10 -8.32
C ALA A 30 10.80 5.91 -7.14
N LEU A 31 11.15 5.24 -6.05
CA LEU A 31 11.68 5.86 -4.83
C LEU A 31 13.13 6.31 -5.05
N PRO A 32 13.53 7.47 -4.51
CA PRO A 32 14.91 7.88 -4.52
C PRO A 32 15.77 6.94 -3.67
N ALA A 33 17.03 6.72 -4.08
CA ALA A 33 17.92 5.69 -3.53
C ALA A 33 18.18 5.76 -2.01
N HIS A 34 17.86 6.88 -1.36
CA HIS A 34 18.00 7.07 0.08
C HIS A 34 16.75 6.65 0.89
N ILE A 35 15.62 6.30 0.24
CA ILE A 35 14.38 5.90 0.92
C ILE A 35 14.19 4.39 0.82
N PRO A 36 14.14 3.67 1.96
CA PRO A 36 13.86 2.24 1.96
C PRO A 36 12.38 1.97 1.65
N VAL A 37 12.12 1.08 0.68
CA VAL A 37 10.76 0.69 0.29
C VAL A 37 9.94 0.13 1.46
N GLU A 38 10.57 -0.54 2.43
CA GLU A 38 9.90 -1.02 3.64
C GLU A 38 9.28 0.09 4.48
N ARG A 39 9.95 1.25 4.57
CA ARG A 39 9.40 2.42 5.25
C ARG A 39 8.19 2.94 4.48
N PHE A 40 8.29 3.02 3.15
CA PHE A 40 7.18 3.44 2.30
C PHE A 40 5.95 2.51 2.44
N LYS A 41 6.14 1.19 2.46
CA LYS A 41 5.07 0.21 2.71
C LYS A 41 4.38 0.44 4.06
N ARG A 42 5.17 0.65 5.13
CA ARG A 42 4.63 0.95 6.47
C ARG A 42 3.79 2.22 6.45
N VAL A 43 4.32 3.29 5.87
CA VAL A 43 3.64 4.58 5.79
C VAL A 43 2.33 4.47 5.00
N LEU A 44 2.32 3.75 3.86
CA LEU A 44 1.12 3.44 3.09
C LEU A 44 0.04 2.73 3.92
N LEU A 45 0.43 1.71 4.68
CA LEU A 45 -0.50 0.97 5.55
C LEU A 45 -1.02 1.87 6.66
N THR A 46 -0.18 2.72 7.25
CA THR A 46 -0.59 3.70 8.26
C THR A 46 -1.55 4.73 7.67
N ALA A 47 -1.28 5.26 6.47
CA ALA A 47 -2.14 6.22 5.79
C ALA A 47 -3.55 5.65 5.55
N VAL A 48 -3.64 4.38 5.13
CA VAL A 48 -4.91 3.69 4.90
C VAL A 48 -5.66 3.40 6.19
N GLN A 49 -4.93 3.06 7.26
CA GLN A 49 -5.52 2.90 8.60
C GLN A 49 -6.02 4.22 9.16
N ASN A 50 -5.28 5.32 8.94
CA ASN A 50 -5.63 6.65 9.43
C ASN A 50 -6.77 7.27 8.60
N ASN A 51 -6.81 6.97 7.30
CA ASN A 51 -7.86 7.39 6.38
C ASN A 51 -8.54 6.18 5.73
N PRO A 52 -9.53 5.55 6.39
CA PRO A 52 -10.28 4.43 5.82
C PRO A 52 -11.05 4.81 4.54
N GLY A 53 -11.25 6.10 4.27
CA GLY A 53 -11.77 6.61 3.00
C GLY A 53 -10.89 6.26 1.80
N LEU A 54 -9.58 6.06 1.99
CA LEU A 54 -8.67 5.61 0.92
C LEU A 54 -9.01 4.20 0.43
N MET A 55 -9.61 3.36 1.28
CA MET A 55 -10.09 2.03 0.88
C MET A 55 -11.38 2.08 0.05
N ARG A 56 -12.11 3.21 0.07
CA ARG A 56 -13.30 3.41 -0.77
C ARG A 56 -12.95 3.89 -2.17
N LEU A 57 -11.75 4.43 -2.37
CA LEU A 57 -11.27 4.86 -3.67
C LEU A 57 -10.90 3.66 -4.54
N ASP A 58 -10.95 3.87 -5.86
CA ASP A 58 -10.50 2.86 -6.80
C ASP A 58 -9.02 2.50 -6.55
N ARG A 59 -8.72 1.20 -6.58
CA ARG A 59 -7.36 0.66 -6.34
C ARG A 59 -6.34 1.36 -7.24
N GLN A 60 -6.68 1.61 -8.50
CA GLN A 60 -5.79 2.28 -9.44
C GLN A 60 -5.46 3.71 -9.02
N SER A 61 -6.46 4.46 -8.55
CA SER A 61 -6.28 5.84 -8.08
C SER A 61 -5.42 5.91 -6.82
N PHE A 62 -5.62 4.96 -5.90
CA PHE A 62 -4.79 4.80 -4.71
C PHE A 62 -3.33 4.54 -5.08
N PHE A 63 -3.06 3.54 -5.93
CA PHE A 63 -1.70 3.21 -6.34
C PHE A 63 -1.03 4.32 -7.15
N ASN A 64 -1.77 5.04 -8.00
CA ASN A 64 -1.23 6.20 -8.72
C ASN A 64 -0.80 7.31 -7.76
N SER A 65 -1.62 7.60 -6.74
CA SER A 65 -1.29 8.60 -5.72
C SER A 65 -0.07 8.17 -4.90
N ALA A 66 0.00 6.88 -4.54
CA ALA A 66 1.15 6.31 -3.86
C ALA A 66 2.43 6.37 -4.71
N MET A 67 2.35 6.03 -5.99
CA MET A 67 3.48 6.14 -6.94
C MET A 67 3.97 7.58 -7.06
N ARG A 68 3.07 8.55 -7.18
CA ARG A 68 3.44 9.98 -7.22
C ARG A 68 4.14 10.41 -5.93
N ALA A 69 3.60 10.02 -4.77
CA ALA A 69 4.23 10.30 -3.48
C ALA A 69 5.63 9.67 -3.38
N ALA A 70 5.79 8.42 -3.85
CA ALA A 70 7.08 7.74 -3.91
C ALA A 70 8.10 8.48 -4.82
N GLN A 71 7.67 8.93 -5.99
CA GLN A 71 8.51 9.69 -6.93
C GLN A 71 8.94 11.04 -6.37
N ASP A 72 8.04 11.71 -5.65
CA ASP A 72 8.32 12.99 -5.00
C ASP A 72 9.23 12.83 -3.76
N GLY A 73 9.51 11.59 -3.34
CA GLY A 73 10.24 11.28 -2.11
C GLY A 73 9.44 11.62 -0.84
N LEU A 74 8.18 12.01 -0.99
CA LEU A 74 7.28 12.35 0.08
C LEU A 74 6.60 11.09 0.60
N LEU A 75 6.95 10.72 1.83
CA LEU A 75 6.28 9.63 2.54
C LEU A 75 4.86 10.12 2.88
N PRO A 76 3.79 9.43 2.45
CA PRO A 76 2.42 9.81 2.79
C PRO A 76 2.11 9.48 4.27
N ASP A 77 2.87 10.08 5.19
CA ASP A 77 2.75 9.91 6.64
C ASP A 77 1.60 10.74 7.22
N GLY A 78 0.87 11.47 6.37
CA GLY A 78 -0.23 12.35 6.78
C GLY A 78 0.23 13.52 7.63
N ARG A 79 1.51 13.87 7.57
CA ARG A 79 2.13 14.95 8.35
C ARG A 79 2.20 16.29 7.61
N GLU A 80 1.62 16.36 6.40
CA GLU A 80 1.51 17.55 5.55
C GLU A 80 0.11 17.60 4.92
#